data_AF-A0A9D6L771-F1
#
_entry.id   AF-A0A9D6L771-F1
#
_cell.length_a   1.000
_cell.length_b   1.000
_cell.length_c   1.000
_cell.angle_alpha   90.00
_cell.angle_beta   90.00
_cell.angle_gamma   90.00
#
_symmetry.space_group_name_H-M   'P 1'
#
loop_
_entity.id
_entity.type
_entity.pdbx_description
1 polymer ?
#
loop_
_entity_poly.entity_id
_entity_poly.type
_entity_poly.pdbx_seq_one_letter_code
_entity_poly.pdbx_strand_id
1 'polypeptide(L)'
;MPNDLPVRPATLRRVLMRWYDANRRDLPWRRTREPYRVWLSEVMLQQTQVATALPYYEAFLDRFPSLASLAAASEPHVLAVWSGLGYYRRARQLHAAARIVVRDHGGHVPLDAATFAGLPGVGRYTTAAVLSICIDRPLAVLDGNVARVLSRLYALPAAIRDPRGAKRLWALAESLVPARRPGDWNQALMELGARVCTPRAPDCAACPARRACRAYALGRVAEFPPVRPRRRVEAVRRAVALVTRGDRVLLARREGALLGGLWEPPGVDLANGDRARTRLGAVLRPLGVRARLAPTGRTVRHTITHRAIVAEVWAGEMAADASLDRRASARRGATRDAEPPRARWVVRSRPGVPLTALARRLLRGD
;
A
#
# COMPACT_ATOMS: atom_id res chain seq x y z
N MET A 1 -33.30 -11.02 3.46
CA MET A 1 -31.90 -10.53 3.31
C MET A 1 -31.83 -9.32 2.35
N PRO A 2 -31.98 -9.38 1.00
CA PRO A 2 -32.03 -8.16 0.18
C PRO A 2 -33.33 -7.33 0.36
N ASN A 3 -34.41 -8.02 0.75
CA ASN A 3 -35.74 -7.42 1.00
C ASN A 3 -35.89 -6.77 2.39
N ASP A 4 -34.84 -6.76 3.21
CA ASP A 4 -34.91 -6.27 4.59
C ASP A 4 -34.54 -4.78 4.69
N LEU A 5 -34.39 -4.10 3.55
CA LEU A 5 -34.23 -2.65 3.48
C LEU A 5 -35.58 -1.95 3.66
N PRO A 6 -35.59 -0.74 4.29
CA PRO A 6 -36.77 0.12 4.30
C PRO A 6 -37.25 0.56 2.90
N VAL A 7 -36.43 0.37 1.85
CA VAL A 7 -36.78 0.71 0.47
C VAL A 7 -36.35 -0.42 -0.48
N ARG A 8 -37.01 -0.51 -1.64
CA ARG A 8 -36.63 -1.47 -2.70
C ARG A 8 -35.18 -1.23 -3.16
N PRO A 9 -34.39 -2.28 -3.45
CA PRO A 9 -33.01 -2.14 -3.96
C PRO A 9 -32.89 -1.24 -5.21
N ALA A 10 -33.88 -1.27 -6.11
CA ALA A 10 -33.91 -0.39 -7.28
C ALA A 10 -33.93 1.11 -6.92
N THR A 11 -34.64 1.48 -5.85
CA THR A 11 -34.69 2.86 -5.35
C THR A 11 -33.34 3.28 -4.76
N LEU A 12 -32.72 2.42 -3.96
CA LEU A 12 -31.38 2.64 -3.42
C LEU A 12 -30.37 2.88 -4.55
N ARG A 13 -30.37 2.01 -5.57
CA ARG A 13 -29.53 2.15 -6.76
C ARG A 13 -29.73 3.51 -7.43
N ARG A 14 -30.97 3.88 -7.73
CA ARG A 14 -31.27 5.14 -8.43
C ARG A 14 -30.81 6.37 -7.64
N VAL A 15 -31.02 6.39 -6.32
CA VAL A 15 -30.66 7.55 -5.49
C VAL A 15 -29.14 7.64 -5.33
N LEU A 16 -28.46 6.53 -5.06
CA LEU A 16 -27.01 6.54 -4.90
C LEU A 16 -26.27 6.87 -6.20
N MET A 17 -26.73 6.33 -7.33
CA MET A 17 -26.12 6.61 -8.64
C MET A 17 -26.26 8.08 -9.03
N ARG A 18 -27.45 8.69 -8.83
CA ARG A 18 -27.64 10.13 -9.06
C ARG A 18 -26.72 10.99 -8.19
N TRP A 19 -26.59 10.63 -6.91
CA TRP A 19 -25.65 11.31 -6.02
C TRP A 19 -24.21 11.16 -6.50
N TYR A 20 -23.79 9.96 -6.91
CA TYR A 20 -22.44 9.71 -7.39
C TYR A 20 -22.11 10.51 -8.65
N ASP A 21 -23.03 10.55 -9.61
CA ASP A 21 -22.86 11.32 -10.85
C ASP A 21 -22.62 12.82 -10.56
N ALA A 22 -23.27 13.37 -9.53
CA ALA A 22 -23.12 14.77 -9.12
C ALA A 22 -21.94 15.03 -8.16
N ASN A 23 -21.46 14.04 -7.40
CA ASN A 23 -20.55 14.26 -6.26
C ASN A 23 -19.22 13.49 -6.33
N ARG A 24 -19.04 12.63 -7.32
CA ARG A 24 -17.80 11.85 -7.47
C ARG A 24 -16.60 12.79 -7.59
N ARG A 25 -15.55 12.52 -6.81
CA ARG A 25 -14.27 13.20 -7.00
C ARG A 25 -13.74 12.91 -8.40
N ASP A 26 -13.23 13.94 -9.03
CA ASP A 26 -12.45 13.84 -10.25
C ASP A 26 -11.05 13.32 -9.92
N LEU A 27 -10.75 12.10 -10.37
CA LEU A 27 -9.51 11.39 -10.09
C LEU A 27 -8.94 10.87 -11.41
N PRO A 28 -7.62 10.90 -11.65
CA PRO A 28 -7.04 10.50 -12.94
C PRO A 28 -7.47 9.11 -13.42
N TRP A 29 -7.53 8.14 -12.51
CA TRP A 29 -7.96 6.77 -12.81
C TRP A 29 -9.47 6.61 -13.05
N ARG A 30 -10.29 7.65 -12.81
CA ARG A 30 -11.72 7.68 -13.17
C ARG A 30 -11.98 8.26 -14.56
N ARG A 31 -10.99 8.92 -15.15
CA ARG A 31 -11.07 9.51 -16.50
C ARG A 31 -10.74 8.51 -17.61
N THR A 32 -10.50 7.24 -17.25
CA THR A 32 -10.11 6.18 -18.17
C THR A 32 -10.79 4.87 -17.79
N ARG A 33 -10.98 3.99 -18.78
CA ARG A 33 -11.38 2.60 -18.61
C ARG A 33 -10.27 1.63 -19.05
N GLU A 34 -9.06 2.15 -19.27
CA GLU A 34 -7.90 1.36 -19.68
C GLU A 34 -7.48 0.42 -18.52
N PRO A 35 -7.46 -0.91 -18.74
CA PRO A 35 -7.25 -1.88 -17.67
C PRO A 35 -5.97 -1.73 -16.85
N TYR A 36 -4.83 -1.40 -17.46
CA TYR A 36 -3.57 -1.24 -16.73
C TYR A 36 -3.64 -0.06 -15.76
N ARG A 37 -4.12 1.09 -16.22
CA ARG A 37 -4.29 2.31 -15.42
C ARG A 37 -5.28 2.12 -14.27
N VAL A 38 -6.41 1.46 -14.51
CA VAL A 38 -7.39 1.15 -13.45
C VAL A 38 -6.80 0.14 -12.46
N TRP A 39 -6.18 -0.93 -12.96
CA TRP A 39 -5.57 -1.93 -12.10
C TRP A 39 -4.46 -1.36 -11.21
N LEU A 40 -3.61 -0.48 -11.75
CA LEU A 40 -2.58 0.22 -11.00
C LEU A 40 -3.18 1.02 -9.84
N SER A 41 -4.23 1.81 -10.08
CA SER A 41 -4.88 2.60 -9.02
C SER A 41 -5.48 1.70 -7.96
N GLU A 42 -6.15 0.61 -8.35
CA GLU A 42 -6.74 -0.35 -7.40
C GLU A 42 -5.67 -0.98 -6.51
N VAL A 43 -4.51 -1.35 -7.08
CA VAL A 43 -3.38 -1.86 -6.29
C VAL A 43 -2.84 -0.78 -5.35
N MET A 44 -2.66 0.46 -5.82
CA MET A 44 -2.15 1.56 -5.00
C MET A 44 -3.09 1.95 -3.86
N LEU A 45 -4.41 1.87 -4.05
CA LEU A 45 -5.42 2.24 -3.06
C LEU A 45 -5.66 1.17 -1.98
N GLN A 46 -5.12 -0.04 -2.15
CA GLN A 46 -5.14 -1.05 -1.08
C GLN A 46 -4.48 -0.53 0.20
N GLN A 47 -5.29 -0.27 1.23
CA GLN A 47 -4.83 0.26 2.52
C GLN A 47 -4.06 1.59 2.42
N THR A 48 -4.31 2.38 1.38
CA THR A 48 -3.67 3.68 1.17
C THR A 48 -4.73 4.72 0.85
N GLN A 49 -4.62 5.92 1.43
CA GLN A 49 -5.58 7.00 1.16
C GLN A 49 -5.38 7.58 -0.24
N VAL A 50 -6.47 8.06 -0.85
CA VAL A 50 -6.46 8.68 -2.20
C VAL A 50 -5.42 9.80 -2.30
N ALA A 51 -5.41 10.73 -1.33
CA ALA A 51 -4.48 11.86 -1.32
C ALA A 51 -3.00 11.41 -1.28
N THR A 52 -2.72 10.27 -0.65
CA THR A 52 -1.37 9.69 -0.63
C THR A 52 -1.04 8.97 -1.93
N ALA A 53 -2.00 8.25 -2.53
CA ALA A 53 -1.77 7.46 -3.73
C ALA A 53 -1.64 8.30 -5.01
N LEU A 54 -2.35 9.43 -5.08
CA LEU A 54 -2.43 10.29 -6.28
C LEU A 54 -1.06 10.66 -6.88
N PRO A 55 -0.12 11.29 -6.14
CA PRO A 55 1.18 11.65 -6.73
C PRO A 55 2.03 10.42 -7.11
N TYR A 56 1.83 9.27 -6.46
CA TYR A 56 2.53 8.04 -6.83
C TYR A 56 1.97 7.44 -8.12
N TYR A 57 0.66 7.51 -8.31
CA TYR A 57 0.00 7.03 -9.52
C TYR A 57 0.55 7.73 -10.76
N GLU A 58 0.62 9.07 -10.71
CA GLU A 58 1.15 9.91 -11.80
C GLU A 58 2.62 9.59 -12.07
N ALA A 59 3.48 9.67 -11.05
CA ALA A 59 4.91 9.37 -11.18
C ALA A 59 5.19 7.93 -11.66
N PHE A 60 4.34 6.97 -11.30
CA PHE A 60 4.48 5.59 -11.73
C PHE A 60 4.12 5.41 -13.20
N LEU A 61 3.07 6.05 -13.69
CA LEU A 61 2.71 6.01 -15.11
C LEU A 61 3.67 6.80 -15.99
N ASP A 62 4.23 7.90 -15.49
CA ASP A 62 5.28 8.64 -16.21
C ASP A 62 6.52 7.74 -16.43
N ARG A 63 6.87 6.92 -15.43
CA ARG A 63 8.01 6.01 -15.53
C ARG A 63 7.70 4.72 -16.27
N PHE A 64 6.48 4.19 -16.08
CA PHE A 64 6.01 2.92 -16.62
C PHE A 64 4.66 3.12 -17.31
N PRO A 65 4.63 3.70 -18.53
CA PRO A 65 3.37 4.03 -19.20
C PRO A 65 2.59 2.80 -19.68
N SER A 66 3.23 1.63 -19.72
CA SER A 66 2.63 0.36 -20.17
C SER A 66 3.11 -0.84 -19.34
N LEU A 67 2.35 -1.94 -19.38
CA LEU A 67 2.77 -3.20 -18.77
C LEU A 67 4.09 -3.73 -19.35
N ALA A 68 4.37 -3.50 -20.64
CA ALA A 68 5.65 -3.83 -21.26
C ALA A 68 6.82 -3.08 -20.60
N SER A 69 6.69 -1.76 -20.43
CA SER A 69 7.71 -0.96 -19.76
C SER A 69 7.90 -1.35 -18.28
N LEU A 70 6.82 -1.70 -17.58
CA LEU A 70 6.87 -2.20 -16.21
C LEU A 70 7.55 -3.57 -16.12
N ALA A 71 7.20 -4.49 -17.00
CA ALA A 71 7.74 -5.86 -17.01
C ALA A 71 9.23 -5.91 -17.32
N ALA A 72 9.70 -5.03 -18.22
CA ALA A 72 11.10 -4.89 -18.60
C ALA A 72 11.98 -4.27 -17.50
N ALA A 73 11.38 -3.61 -16.51
CA ALA A 73 12.12 -2.96 -15.44
C ALA A 73 12.75 -3.97 -14.47
N SER A 74 13.82 -3.53 -13.79
CA SER A 74 14.37 -4.26 -12.66
C SER A 74 13.48 -4.04 -11.43
N GLU A 75 13.36 -5.06 -10.57
CA GLU A 75 12.59 -4.92 -9.31
C GLU A 75 13.06 -3.70 -8.47
N PRO A 76 14.38 -3.45 -8.27
CA PRO A 76 14.82 -2.28 -7.53
C PRO A 76 14.31 -0.95 -8.10
N HIS A 77 14.22 -0.80 -9.42
CA HIS A 77 13.67 0.41 -10.05
C HIS A 77 12.17 0.56 -9.78
N VAL A 78 11.40 -0.52 -9.90
CA VAL A 78 9.95 -0.49 -9.59
C VAL A 78 9.72 -0.10 -8.13
N LEU A 79 10.49 -0.70 -7.21
CA LEU A 79 10.40 -0.39 -5.79
C LEU A 79 10.84 1.03 -5.45
N ALA A 80 11.76 1.61 -6.24
CA ALA A 80 12.22 2.98 -6.02
C ALA A 80 11.09 3.97 -6.27
N VAL A 81 10.33 3.78 -7.36
CA VAL A 81 9.13 4.60 -7.67
C VAL A 81 8.01 4.36 -6.64
N TRP A 82 7.87 3.13 -6.14
CA TRP A 82 6.90 2.80 -5.08
C TRP A 82 7.32 3.27 -3.67
N SER A 83 8.55 3.74 -3.49
CA SER A 83 9.13 4.02 -2.17
C SER A 83 8.37 5.10 -1.44
N GLY A 84 7.82 4.75 -0.27
CA GLY A 84 7.02 5.64 0.57
C GLY A 84 5.52 5.33 0.57
N LEU A 85 5.01 4.60 -0.43
CA LEU A 85 3.60 4.19 -0.47
C LEU A 85 3.29 3.02 0.50
N GLY A 86 4.32 2.29 0.92
CA GLY A 86 4.19 1.16 1.84
C GLY A 86 3.61 -0.10 1.19
N TYR A 87 3.56 -1.20 1.97
CA TYR A 87 3.05 -2.49 1.51
C TYR A 87 3.71 -2.96 0.21
N TYR A 88 5.05 -2.97 0.18
CA TYR A 88 5.88 -3.23 -1.01
C TYR A 88 5.67 -4.60 -1.67
N ARG A 89 4.99 -5.54 -1.01
CA ARG A 89 4.53 -6.78 -1.64
C ARG A 89 3.61 -6.50 -2.83
N ARG A 90 2.79 -5.43 -2.75
CA ARG A 90 1.90 -5.00 -3.84
C ARG A 90 2.66 -4.68 -5.12
N ALA A 91 3.71 -3.86 -5.01
CA ALA A 91 4.57 -3.51 -6.14
C ALA A 91 5.21 -4.75 -6.79
N ARG A 92 5.70 -5.69 -5.97
CA ARG A 92 6.30 -6.93 -6.45
C ARG A 92 5.31 -7.82 -7.16
N GLN A 93 4.12 -7.99 -6.58
CA GLN A 93 3.06 -8.79 -7.19
C GLN A 93 2.59 -8.17 -8.50
N LEU A 94 2.39 -6.84 -8.54
CA LEU A 94 2.05 -6.13 -9.77
C LEU A 94 3.15 -6.30 -10.84
N HIS A 95 4.42 -6.18 -10.47
CA HIS A 95 5.54 -6.37 -11.39
C HIS A 95 5.64 -7.81 -11.92
N ALA A 96 5.49 -8.81 -11.03
CA ALA A 96 5.44 -10.22 -11.43
C ALA A 96 4.25 -10.51 -12.36
N ALA A 97 3.09 -9.95 -12.05
CA ALA A 97 1.89 -10.07 -12.87
C ALA A 97 2.06 -9.38 -14.23
N ALA A 98 2.70 -8.21 -14.29
CA ALA A 98 3.01 -7.53 -15.55
C ALA A 98 3.89 -8.39 -16.46
N ARG A 99 4.88 -9.09 -15.91
CA ARG A 99 5.73 -10.03 -16.67
C ARG A 99 4.93 -11.20 -17.24
N ILE A 100 4.01 -11.77 -16.46
CA ILE A 100 3.10 -12.83 -16.91
C ILE A 100 2.21 -12.30 -18.04
N VAL A 101 1.62 -11.12 -17.87
CA VAL A 101 0.75 -10.51 -18.89
C VAL A 101 1.49 -10.22 -20.20
N VAL A 102 2.74 -9.75 -20.12
CA VAL A 102 3.56 -9.52 -21.32
C VAL A 102 3.90 -10.84 -22.02
N ARG A 103 4.32 -11.86 -21.26
CA ARG A 103 4.71 -13.17 -21.79
C ARG A 103 3.54 -13.94 -22.39
N ASP A 104 2.43 -14.03 -21.66
CA ASP A 104 1.34 -14.97 -21.96
C ASP A 104 0.15 -14.31 -22.65
N HIS A 105 0.04 -12.97 -22.58
CA HIS A 105 -1.09 -12.21 -23.11
C HIS A 105 -0.67 -11.00 -23.98
N GLY A 106 0.59 -10.96 -24.43
CA GLY A 106 1.09 -9.93 -25.35
C GLY A 106 1.01 -8.51 -24.78
N GLY A 107 1.03 -8.35 -23.46
CA GLY A 107 0.95 -7.06 -22.77
C GLY A 107 -0.47 -6.54 -22.53
N HIS A 108 -1.50 -7.30 -22.91
CA HIS A 108 -2.90 -6.94 -22.72
C HIS A 108 -3.45 -7.59 -21.45
N VAL A 109 -4.07 -6.79 -20.58
CA VAL A 109 -4.70 -7.32 -19.35
C VAL A 109 -5.78 -8.32 -19.74
N PRO A 110 -5.74 -9.57 -19.24
CA PRO A 110 -6.79 -10.54 -19.52
C PRO A 110 -8.11 -10.07 -18.93
N LEU A 111 -9.16 -10.07 -19.76
CA LEU A 111 -10.50 -9.60 -19.39
C LEU A 111 -11.44 -10.73 -18.95
N ASP A 112 -10.95 -11.97 -18.97
CA ASP A 112 -11.59 -13.09 -18.30
C ASP A 112 -11.33 -13.04 -16.78
N ALA A 113 -12.37 -13.32 -15.99
CA ALA A 113 -12.30 -13.21 -14.53
C ALA A 113 -11.40 -14.26 -13.90
N ALA A 114 -11.41 -15.50 -14.39
CA ALA A 114 -10.59 -16.57 -13.85
C ALA A 114 -9.12 -16.34 -14.20
N THR A 115 -8.82 -15.99 -15.45
CA THR A 115 -7.45 -15.66 -15.88
C THR A 115 -6.89 -14.47 -15.12
N PHE A 116 -7.66 -13.37 -15.01
CA PHE A 116 -7.20 -12.18 -14.30
C PHE A 116 -6.99 -12.45 -12.79
N ALA A 117 -7.91 -13.19 -12.15
CA ALA A 117 -7.75 -13.60 -10.74
C ALA A 117 -6.57 -14.55 -10.49
N GLY A 118 -6.08 -15.24 -11.52
CA GLY A 118 -4.88 -16.07 -11.45
C GLY A 118 -3.57 -15.27 -11.34
N LEU A 119 -3.60 -13.96 -11.63
CA LEU A 119 -2.41 -13.13 -11.60
C LEU A 119 -1.93 -12.82 -10.15
N PRO A 120 -0.60 -12.76 -9.92
CA PRO A 120 -0.06 -12.41 -8.62
C PRO A 120 -0.63 -11.11 -8.04
N GLY A 121 -1.19 -11.20 -6.82
CA GLY A 121 -1.74 -10.04 -6.11
C GLY A 121 -3.11 -9.58 -6.59
N VAL A 122 -3.72 -10.28 -7.55
CA VAL A 122 -5.10 -10.04 -7.98
C VAL A 122 -6.03 -10.96 -7.19
N GLY A 123 -6.69 -10.40 -6.18
CA GLY A 123 -7.72 -11.11 -5.42
C GLY A 123 -9.13 -10.77 -5.89
N ARG A 124 -10.13 -11.42 -5.29
CA ARG A 124 -11.57 -11.21 -5.59
C ARG A 124 -11.99 -9.74 -5.70
N TYR A 125 -11.51 -8.88 -4.79
CA TYR A 125 -11.78 -7.44 -4.84
C TYR A 125 -11.22 -6.80 -6.11
N THR A 126 -9.93 -6.99 -6.39
CA THR A 126 -9.26 -6.38 -7.55
C THR A 126 -9.87 -6.89 -8.86
N THR A 127 -10.18 -8.19 -8.96
CA THR A 127 -10.88 -8.75 -10.12
C THR A 127 -12.21 -8.06 -10.36
N ALA A 128 -13.04 -7.93 -9.32
CA ALA A 128 -14.34 -7.30 -9.45
C ALA A 128 -14.22 -5.79 -9.76
N ALA A 129 -13.31 -5.08 -9.09
CA ALA A 129 -13.10 -3.65 -9.29
C ALA A 129 -12.67 -3.37 -10.73
N VAL A 130 -11.60 -4.00 -11.20
CA VAL A 130 -11.06 -3.76 -12.55
C VAL A 130 -12.07 -4.17 -13.62
N LEU A 131 -12.65 -5.36 -13.55
CA LEU A 131 -13.55 -5.83 -14.63
C LEU A 131 -14.90 -5.09 -14.63
N SER A 132 -15.44 -4.70 -13.46
CA SER A 132 -16.66 -3.89 -13.43
C SER A 132 -16.41 -2.47 -13.94
N ILE A 133 -15.23 -1.88 -13.68
CA ILE A 133 -14.87 -0.54 -14.16
C ILE A 133 -14.48 -0.55 -15.63
N CYS A 134 -13.72 -1.53 -16.12
CA CYS A 134 -13.18 -1.48 -17.48
C CYS A 134 -14.20 -1.97 -18.52
N ILE A 135 -14.95 -3.02 -18.20
CA ILE A 135 -15.80 -3.74 -19.18
C ILE A 135 -17.20 -4.06 -18.65
N ASP A 136 -17.68 -3.34 -17.63
CA ASP A 136 -19.04 -3.43 -17.08
C ASP A 136 -19.46 -4.86 -16.68
N ARG A 137 -18.53 -5.72 -16.26
CA ARG A 137 -18.88 -7.02 -15.68
C ARG A 137 -19.62 -6.80 -14.35
N PRO A 138 -20.79 -7.43 -14.12
CA PRO A 138 -21.61 -7.22 -12.93
C PRO A 138 -21.05 -7.96 -11.71
N LEU A 139 -19.82 -7.61 -11.32
CA LEU A 139 -19.12 -8.16 -10.18
C LEU A 139 -19.15 -7.14 -9.05
N ALA A 140 -19.60 -7.56 -7.86
CA ALA A 140 -19.62 -6.69 -6.68
C ALA A 140 -18.21 -6.49 -6.12
N VAL A 141 -17.94 -5.32 -5.54
CA VAL A 141 -16.72 -5.08 -4.74
C VAL A 141 -17.06 -5.03 -3.26
N LEU A 142 -16.10 -5.44 -2.42
CA LEU A 142 -16.21 -5.31 -0.97
C LEU A 142 -14.86 -4.91 -0.37
N ASP A 143 -14.67 -3.61 -0.13
CA ASP A 143 -13.56 -3.07 0.66
C ASP A 143 -14.05 -2.68 2.07
N GLY A 144 -13.18 -2.05 2.87
CA GLY A 144 -13.55 -1.55 4.19
C GLY A 144 -14.62 -0.46 4.18
N ASN A 145 -14.75 0.31 3.10
CA ASN A 145 -15.77 1.35 2.94
C ASN A 145 -17.13 0.73 2.66
N VAL A 146 -17.20 -0.12 1.63
CA VAL A 146 -18.42 -0.81 1.21
C VAL A 146 -18.92 -1.71 2.34
N ALA A 147 -18.05 -2.47 2.99
CA ALA A 147 -18.44 -3.30 4.13
C ALA A 147 -19.10 -2.50 5.26
N ARG A 148 -18.58 -1.32 5.59
CA ARG A 148 -19.16 -0.43 6.60
C ARG A 148 -20.51 0.12 6.15
N VAL A 149 -20.60 0.58 4.90
CA VAL A 149 -21.85 1.08 4.30
C VAL A 149 -22.92 -0.02 4.36
N LEU A 150 -22.64 -1.22 3.87
CA LEU A 150 -23.58 -2.33 3.85
C LEU A 150 -23.96 -2.80 5.26
N SER A 151 -22.99 -2.88 6.18
CA SER A 151 -23.25 -3.20 7.58
C SER A 151 -24.24 -2.22 8.22
N ARG A 152 -24.09 -0.91 7.98
CA ARG A 152 -25.02 0.12 8.48
C ARG A 152 -26.37 0.12 7.75
N LEU A 153 -26.37 0.02 6.42
CA LEU A 153 -27.60 0.03 5.62
C LEU A 153 -28.57 -1.08 6.06
N TYR A 154 -28.05 -2.27 6.35
CA TYR A 154 -28.84 -3.43 6.74
C TYR A 154 -28.91 -3.67 8.26
N ALA A 155 -28.29 -2.80 9.08
CA ALA A 155 -28.08 -3.05 10.51
C ALA A 155 -27.52 -4.47 10.77
N LEU A 156 -26.57 -4.87 9.93
CA LEU A 156 -25.97 -6.20 9.90
C LEU A 156 -24.69 -6.18 10.75
N PRO A 157 -24.62 -6.90 11.89
CA PRO A 157 -23.45 -6.93 12.76
C PRO A 157 -22.35 -7.81 12.15
N ALA A 158 -21.82 -7.38 11.01
CA ALA A 158 -20.81 -8.09 10.23
C ALA A 158 -19.64 -7.16 9.93
N ALA A 159 -18.42 -7.64 10.16
CA ALA A 159 -17.20 -6.94 9.82
C ALA A 159 -16.45 -7.71 8.72
N ILE A 160 -15.82 -6.98 7.79
CA ILE A 160 -15.04 -7.60 6.70
C ILE A 160 -13.83 -8.41 7.18
N ARG A 161 -13.32 -8.13 8.39
CA ARG A 161 -12.21 -8.87 9.01
C ARG A 161 -12.66 -10.15 9.71
N ASP A 162 -13.97 -10.38 9.81
CA ASP A 162 -14.56 -11.62 10.33
C ASP A 162 -14.90 -12.56 9.17
N PRO A 163 -14.41 -13.80 9.09
CA PRO A 163 -14.72 -14.69 7.96
C PRO A 163 -16.22 -14.91 7.74
N ARG A 164 -16.99 -15.13 8.82
CA ARG A 164 -18.45 -15.30 8.74
C ARG A 164 -19.14 -14.00 8.33
N GLY A 165 -18.76 -12.87 8.92
CA GLY A 165 -19.23 -11.53 8.56
C GLY A 165 -18.93 -11.16 7.11
N ALA A 166 -17.70 -11.43 6.63
CA ALA A 166 -17.27 -11.18 5.27
C ALA A 166 -18.09 -11.99 4.27
N LYS A 167 -18.35 -13.28 4.54
CA LYS A 167 -19.21 -14.12 3.68
C LYS A 167 -20.60 -13.51 3.51
N ARG A 168 -21.21 -13.04 4.59
CA ARG A 168 -22.54 -12.40 4.57
C ARG A 168 -22.53 -11.08 3.81
N LEU A 169 -21.51 -10.24 4.02
CA LEU A 169 -21.35 -8.96 3.34
C LEU A 169 -21.10 -9.14 1.83
N TRP A 170 -20.35 -10.17 1.43
CA TRP A 170 -20.14 -10.51 0.03
C TRP A 170 -21.43 -10.92 -0.66
N ALA A 171 -22.17 -11.87 -0.08
CA ALA A 171 -23.47 -12.30 -0.61
C ALA A 171 -24.45 -11.11 -0.75
N LEU A 172 -24.42 -10.20 0.23
CA LEU A 172 -25.21 -8.98 0.16
C LEU A 172 -24.77 -8.04 -0.96
N ALA A 173 -23.47 -7.78 -1.11
CA ALA A 173 -22.94 -6.93 -2.18
C ALA A 173 -23.29 -7.50 -3.57
N GLU A 174 -23.19 -8.81 -3.75
CA GLU A 174 -23.55 -9.53 -4.97
C GLU A 174 -25.04 -9.43 -5.29
N SER A 175 -25.92 -9.47 -4.28
CA SER A 175 -27.36 -9.28 -4.51
C SER A 175 -27.76 -7.88 -4.96
N LEU A 176 -26.87 -6.89 -4.77
CA LEU A 176 -27.16 -5.48 -5.03
C LEU A 176 -26.60 -4.95 -6.35
N VAL A 177 -25.50 -5.54 -6.83
CA VAL A 177 -24.81 -5.07 -8.04
C VAL A 177 -25.78 -5.05 -9.24
N PRO A 178 -25.94 -3.92 -9.94
CA PRO A 178 -26.80 -3.85 -11.12
C PRO A 178 -26.11 -4.46 -12.34
N ALA A 179 -26.94 -4.94 -13.28
CA ALA A 179 -26.45 -5.35 -14.60
C ALA A 179 -25.89 -4.18 -15.43
N ARG A 180 -26.41 -2.95 -15.23
CA ARG A 180 -25.97 -1.74 -15.93
C ARG A 180 -25.11 -0.87 -15.01
N ARG A 181 -24.00 -0.36 -15.54
CA ARG A 181 -23.02 0.48 -14.82
C ARG A 181 -22.54 -0.13 -13.48
N PRO A 182 -22.17 -1.43 -13.41
CA PRO A 182 -21.72 -2.04 -12.16
C PRO A 182 -20.46 -1.38 -11.61
N GLY A 183 -19.54 -0.93 -12.46
CA GLY A 183 -18.34 -0.20 -12.06
C GLY A 183 -18.68 1.10 -11.32
N ASP A 184 -19.61 1.90 -11.85
CA ASP A 184 -20.04 3.13 -11.18
C ASP A 184 -20.79 2.85 -9.89
N TRP A 185 -21.62 1.80 -9.83
CA TRP A 185 -22.28 1.38 -8.59
C TRP A 185 -21.27 1.02 -7.49
N ASN A 186 -20.28 0.21 -7.84
CA ASN A 186 -19.19 -0.17 -6.95
C ASN A 186 -18.44 1.07 -6.45
N GLN A 187 -18.08 1.98 -7.36
CA GLN A 187 -17.42 3.23 -7.01
C GLN A 187 -18.30 4.16 -6.18
N ALA A 188 -19.61 4.19 -6.39
CA ALA A 188 -20.54 4.98 -5.61
C ALA A 188 -20.61 4.52 -4.15
N LEU A 189 -20.61 3.22 -3.90
CA LEU A 189 -20.54 2.66 -2.54
C LEU A 189 -19.20 2.99 -1.86
N MET A 190 -18.10 2.87 -2.60
CA MET A 190 -16.76 3.24 -2.10
C MET A 190 -16.69 4.74 -1.76
N GLU A 191 -17.21 5.60 -2.65
CA GLU A 191 -17.23 7.05 -2.48
C GLU A 191 -18.11 7.48 -1.30
N LEU A 192 -19.30 6.86 -1.16
CA LEU A 192 -20.20 7.09 -0.03
C LEU A 192 -19.52 6.74 1.29
N GLY A 193 -18.87 5.58 1.37
CA GLY A 193 -18.14 5.19 2.57
C GLY A 193 -16.95 6.11 2.85
N ALA A 194 -16.24 6.55 1.82
CA ALA A 194 -15.07 7.41 1.97
C ALA A 194 -15.40 8.84 2.44
N ARG A 195 -16.52 9.42 1.97
CA ARG A 195 -16.81 10.85 2.17
C ARG A 195 -17.96 11.16 3.12
N VAL A 196 -18.94 10.26 3.25
CA VAL A 196 -20.19 10.54 3.97
C VAL A 196 -20.39 9.56 5.12
N CYS A 197 -20.45 8.26 4.80
CA CYS A 197 -20.59 7.19 5.78
C CYS A 197 -19.21 6.82 6.35
N THR A 198 -18.52 7.79 6.97
CA THR A 198 -17.17 7.65 7.52
C THR A 198 -17.15 6.78 8.79
N PRO A 199 -15.99 6.24 9.20
CA PRO A 199 -15.90 5.40 10.40
C PRO A 199 -16.34 6.12 11.69
N ARG A 200 -16.00 7.40 11.84
CA ARG A 200 -16.33 8.26 12.99
C ARG A 200 -17.11 9.47 12.50
N ALA A 201 -18.16 9.84 13.21
CA ALA A 201 -19.04 10.97 12.87
C ALA A 201 -19.48 10.97 11.39
N PRO A 202 -20.20 9.92 10.92
CA PRO A 202 -20.75 9.93 9.57
C PRO A 202 -21.77 11.05 9.41
N ASP A 203 -21.74 11.73 8.26
CA ASP A 203 -22.75 12.75 7.92
C ASP A 203 -24.03 12.09 7.41
N CYS A 204 -24.81 11.55 8.36
CA CYS A 204 -26.07 10.91 8.05
C CYS A 204 -27.10 11.91 7.49
N ALA A 205 -26.99 13.20 7.82
CA ALA A 205 -27.90 14.23 7.34
C ALA A 205 -27.77 14.41 5.83
N ALA A 206 -26.55 14.48 5.31
CA ALA A 206 -26.25 14.58 3.88
C ALA A 206 -26.26 13.23 3.13
N CYS A 207 -26.52 12.11 3.82
CA CYS A 207 -26.42 10.79 3.20
C CYS A 207 -27.56 10.51 2.20
N PRO A 208 -27.27 10.25 0.91
CA PRO A 208 -28.30 9.97 -0.10
C PRO A 208 -29.08 8.69 0.21
N ALA A 209 -28.46 7.74 0.93
CA ALA A 209 -29.07 6.47 1.31
C ALA A 209 -29.74 6.51 2.69
N ARG A 210 -29.88 7.69 3.33
CA ARG A 210 -30.43 7.83 4.70
C ARG A 210 -31.78 7.13 4.88
N ARG A 211 -32.72 7.35 3.95
CA ARG A 211 -34.06 6.74 3.97
C ARG A 211 -34.04 5.21 3.85
N ALA A 212 -32.98 4.66 3.28
CA ALA A 212 -32.76 3.21 3.13
C ALA A 212 -31.96 2.61 4.29
N CYS A 213 -31.45 3.41 5.22
CA CYS A 213 -30.48 2.96 6.21
C CYS A 213 -31.16 2.47 7.49
N ARG A 214 -31.15 1.16 7.72
CA ARG A 214 -31.75 0.55 8.92
C ARG A 214 -31.03 0.94 10.20
N ALA A 215 -29.70 1.01 10.22
CA ALA A 215 -28.98 1.45 11.42
C ALA A 215 -29.30 2.91 11.77
N TYR A 216 -29.57 3.75 10.78
CA TYR A 216 -30.03 5.14 11.02
C TYR A 216 -31.45 5.16 11.58
N ALA A 217 -32.38 4.41 10.98
CA ALA A 217 -33.76 4.30 11.46
C ALA A 217 -33.84 3.78 12.91
N LEU A 218 -32.89 2.93 13.32
CA LEU A 218 -32.78 2.40 14.68
C LEU A 218 -32.00 3.31 15.65
N GLY A 219 -31.34 4.39 15.17
CA GLY A 219 -30.46 5.20 16.00
C GLY A 219 -29.14 4.53 16.41
N ARG A 220 -28.72 3.47 15.69
CA ARG A 220 -27.60 2.56 16.08
C ARG A 220 -26.42 2.58 15.11
N VAL A 221 -26.25 3.63 14.30
CA VAL A 221 -25.19 3.73 13.28
C VAL A 221 -23.78 3.47 13.83
N ALA A 222 -23.51 3.89 15.07
CA ALA A 222 -22.21 3.74 15.72
C ALA A 222 -21.86 2.27 16.07
N GLU A 223 -22.84 1.38 16.16
CA GLU A 223 -22.63 -0.04 16.51
C GLU A 223 -22.19 -0.89 15.31
N PHE A 224 -22.30 -0.35 14.08
CA PHE A 224 -22.06 -1.08 12.84
C PHE A 224 -20.89 -0.49 12.03
N PRO A 225 -19.93 -1.32 11.59
CA PRO A 225 -19.73 -2.73 11.94
C PRO A 225 -19.17 -2.89 13.37
N PRO A 226 -19.31 -4.07 14.00
CA PRO A 226 -18.73 -4.33 15.31
C PRO A 226 -17.22 -4.13 15.28
N VAL A 227 -16.70 -3.34 16.22
CA VAL A 227 -15.28 -3.04 16.33
C VAL A 227 -14.59 -4.20 17.04
N ARG A 228 -13.64 -4.84 16.35
CA ARG A 228 -12.78 -5.84 17.00
C ARG A 228 -11.75 -5.15 17.89
N PRO A 229 -11.41 -5.73 19.06
CA PRO A 229 -10.29 -5.26 19.87
C PRO A 229 -9.02 -5.14 19.02
N ARG A 230 -8.30 -4.03 19.17
CA ARG A 230 -7.02 -3.86 18.49
C ARG A 230 -6.00 -4.82 19.12
N ARG A 231 -5.31 -5.60 18.30
CA ARG A 231 -4.16 -6.40 18.77
C ARG A 231 -3.13 -5.47 19.40
N ARG A 232 -2.57 -5.88 20.54
CA ARG A 232 -1.48 -5.15 21.20
C ARG A 232 -0.32 -4.99 20.23
N VAL A 233 0.17 -3.76 20.10
CA VAL A 233 1.33 -3.44 19.28
C VAL A 233 2.58 -3.77 20.08
N GLU A 234 3.51 -4.49 19.48
CA GLU A 234 4.82 -4.79 20.06
C GLU A 234 5.69 -3.53 20.04
N ALA A 235 6.18 -3.10 21.21
CA ALA A 235 7.14 -2.00 21.29
C ALA A 235 8.54 -2.51 20.92
N VAL A 236 9.20 -1.85 19.99
CA VAL A 236 10.51 -2.24 19.47
C VAL A 236 11.46 -1.07 19.64
N ARG A 237 12.53 -1.27 20.39
CA ARG A 237 13.67 -0.35 20.41
C ARG A 237 14.62 -0.72 19.29
N ARG A 238 15.08 0.25 18.51
CA ARG A 238 16.02 0.03 17.40
C ARG A 238 17.13 1.06 17.45
N ALA A 239 18.38 0.65 17.30
CA ALA A 239 19.49 1.56 17.07
C ALA A 239 19.79 1.66 15.57
N VAL A 240 20.08 2.86 15.09
CA VAL A 240 20.40 3.12 13.69
C VAL A 240 21.65 4.01 13.58
N ALA A 241 22.58 3.62 12.72
CA ALA A 241 23.80 4.37 12.42
C ALA A 241 23.64 5.21 11.15
N LEU A 242 23.65 6.53 11.29
CA LEU A 242 23.84 7.50 10.22
C LEU A 242 25.32 7.75 10.03
N VAL A 243 25.95 6.99 9.15
CA VAL A 243 27.36 7.17 8.80
C VAL A 243 27.48 8.02 7.55
N THR A 244 28.23 9.13 7.62
CA THR A 244 28.46 10.05 6.51
C THR A 244 29.89 9.98 5.98
N ARG A 245 30.05 10.31 4.71
CA ARG A 245 31.33 10.51 4.02
C ARG A 245 31.13 11.62 2.99
N GLY A 246 31.53 12.85 3.35
CA GLY A 246 31.17 14.04 2.59
C GLY A 246 29.64 14.21 2.52
N ASP A 247 29.09 14.40 1.32
CA ASP A 247 27.65 14.53 1.05
C ASP A 247 26.89 13.19 0.99
N ARG A 248 27.62 12.08 1.16
CA ARG A 248 27.06 10.73 1.06
C ARG A 248 26.73 10.15 2.43
N VAL A 249 25.71 9.30 2.43
CA VAL A 249 25.29 8.49 3.58
C VAL A 249 25.38 7.01 3.24
N LEU A 250 25.82 6.21 4.20
CA LEU A 250 25.85 4.76 4.08
C LEU A 250 24.43 4.20 4.24
N LEU A 251 23.98 3.42 3.26
CA LEU A 251 22.78 2.61 3.36
C LEU A 251 23.12 1.13 3.16
N ALA A 252 22.39 0.27 3.85
CA ALA A 252 22.43 -1.18 3.68
C ALA A 252 21.09 -1.71 3.16
N ARG A 253 21.15 -2.72 2.29
CA ARG A 253 19.98 -3.43 1.78
C ARG A 253 19.47 -4.38 2.87
N ARG A 254 18.19 -4.31 3.19
CA ARG A 254 17.55 -5.25 4.13
C ARG A 254 17.43 -6.64 3.52
N GLU A 255 17.67 -7.65 4.33
CA GLU A 255 17.41 -9.05 4.03
C GLU A 255 16.11 -9.53 4.72
N GLY A 256 15.60 -10.68 4.28
CA GLY A 256 14.41 -11.32 4.84
C GLY A 256 13.07 -10.85 4.24
N ALA A 257 11.99 -11.48 4.71
CA ALA A 257 10.65 -11.28 4.15
C ALA A 257 10.07 -9.87 4.43
N LEU A 258 10.42 -9.28 5.57
CA LEU A 258 9.93 -7.95 5.97
C LEU A 258 10.85 -6.85 5.44
N LEU A 259 10.36 -6.10 4.46
CA LEU A 259 11.07 -4.99 3.81
C LEU A 259 12.36 -5.40 3.07
N GLY A 260 12.54 -6.69 2.77
CA GLY A 260 13.69 -7.18 1.99
C GLY A 260 13.86 -6.42 0.68
N GLY A 261 15.11 -6.19 0.27
CA GLY A 261 15.45 -5.44 -0.93
C GLY A 261 15.34 -3.92 -0.83
N LEU A 262 14.75 -3.39 0.25
CA LEU A 262 14.74 -1.95 0.54
C LEU A 262 16.01 -1.53 1.29
N TRP A 263 16.32 -0.25 1.23
CA TRP A 263 17.53 0.34 1.77
C TRP A 263 17.23 1.22 2.97
N GLU A 264 18.06 1.11 3.99
CA GLU A 264 18.02 1.96 5.17
C GLU A 264 19.42 2.13 5.77
N PRO A 265 19.65 3.16 6.60
CA PRO A 265 20.90 3.24 7.34
C PRO A 265 21.06 1.99 8.21
N PRO A 266 22.27 1.43 8.35
CA PRO A 266 22.48 0.19 9.09
C PRO A 266 21.93 0.29 10.52
N GLY A 267 21.17 -0.73 10.95
CA GLY A 267 20.51 -0.70 12.25
C GLY A 267 20.09 -2.06 12.75
N VAL A 268 19.80 -2.13 14.04
CA VAL A 268 19.57 -3.36 14.80
C VAL A 268 18.50 -3.14 15.85
N ASP A 269 17.59 -4.11 16.00
CA ASP A 269 16.62 -4.11 17.10
C ASP A 269 17.36 -4.43 18.41
N LEU A 270 17.02 -3.72 19.47
CA LEU A 270 17.68 -3.83 20.78
C LEU A 270 16.80 -4.61 21.77
N ALA A 271 17.41 -5.59 22.43
CA ALA A 271 16.84 -6.24 23.61
C ALA A 271 17.09 -5.41 24.89
N ASN A 272 16.45 -5.79 25.99
CA ASN A 272 16.72 -5.19 27.29
C ASN A 272 18.18 -5.47 27.70
N GLY A 273 18.89 -4.44 28.15
CA GLY A 273 20.31 -4.52 28.50
C GLY A 273 21.29 -4.37 27.33
N ASP A 274 20.81 -4.34 26.07
CA ASP A 274 21.69 -4.14 24.92
C ASP A 274 22.36 -2.75 24.96
N ARG A 275 23.67 -2.74 24.69
CA ARG A 275 24.44 -1.52 24.45
C ARG A 275 24.41 -1.19 22.96
N ALA A 276 23.62 -0.19 22.58
CA ALA A 276 23.38 0.19 21.18
C ALA A 276 24.66 0.39 20.36
N ARG A 277 25.65 1.11 20.89
CA ARG A 277 26.96 1.31 20.22
C ARG A 277 27.65 0.00 19.86
N THR A 278 27.65 -0.97 20.77
CA THR A 278 28.26 -2.29 20.55
C THR A 278 27.52 -3.05 19.45
N ARG A 279 26.18 -3.07 19.53
CA ARG A 279 25.34 -3.76 18.54
C ARG A 279 25.47 -3.13 17.14
N LEU A 280 25.51 -1.79 17.05
CA LEU A 280 25.76 -1.08 15.79
C LEU A 280 27.16 -1.37 15.24
N GLY A 281 28.19 -1.43 16.09
CA GLY A 281 29.54 -1.81 15.67
C GLY A 281 29.59 -3.21 15.04
N ALA A 282 28.82 -4.17 15.58
CA ALA A 282 28.69 -5.51 15.02
C ALA A 282 27.98 -5.53 13.65
N VAL A 283 27.03 -4.60 13.42
CA VAL A 283 26.38 -4.45 12.10
C VAL A 283 27.29 -3.77 11.07
N LEU A 284 28.08 -2.77 11.48
CA LEU A 284 28.94 -2.01 10.56
C LEU A 284 30.21 -2.78 10.16
N ARG A 285 30.75 -3.63 11.04
CA ARG A 285 32.02 -4.35 10.80
C ARG A 285 31.99 -5.24 9.55
N PRO A 286 30.96 -6.08 9.29
CA PRO A 286 30.85 -6.86 8.05
C PRO A 286 30.68 -6.00 6.80
N LEU A 287 30.26 -4.73 6.93
CA LEU A 287 30.14 -3.78 5.83
C LEU A 287 31.47 -3.08 5.51
N GLY A 288 32.55 -3.41 6.24
CA GLY A 288 33.86 -2.76 6.10
C GLY A 288 33.90 -1.33 6.63
N VAL A 289 32.95 -0.95 7.48
CA VAL A 289 32.78 0.43 7.97
C VAL A 289 33.30 0.51 9.40
N ARG A 290 34.32 1.35 9.60
CA ARG A 290 34.91 1.66 10.92
C ARG A 290 34.71 3.14 11.22
N ALA A 291 33.57 3.48 11.78
CA ALA A 291 33.24 4.86 12.20
C ALA A 291 33.08 4.91 13.73
N ARG A 292 33.58 5.99 14.35
CA ARG A 292 33.29 6.27 15.76
C ARG A 292 31.87 6.83 15.84
N LEU A 293 30.95 6.05 16.41
CA LEU A 293 29.56 6.45 16.58
C LEU A 293 29.35 7.20 17.90
N ALA A 294 28.63 8.31 17.84
CA ALA A 294 28.12 9.06 18.98
C ALA A 294 26.58 9.12 18.94
N PRO A 295 25.89 9.10 20.10
CA PRO A 295 24.45 9.26 20.14
C PRO A 295 24.10 10.70 19.75
N THR A 296 23.05 10.89 18.94
CA THR A 296 22.62 12.23 18.52
C THR A 296 21.57 12.84 19.45
N GLY A 297 21.03 12.07 20.40
CA GLY A 297 19.84 12.44 21.18
C GLY A 297 18.52 12.35 20.39
N ARG A 298 18.57 12.25 19.05
CA ARG A 298 17.38 12.16 18.20
C ARG A 298 16.77 10.76 18.26
N THR A 299 15.45 10.71 18.39
CA THR A 299 14.66 9.47 18.25
C THR A 299 13.60 9.62 17.17
N VAL A 300 13.42 8.60 16.35
CA VAL A 300 12.40 8.57 15.28
C VAL A 300 11.40 7.47 15.60
N ARG A 301 10.13 7.85 15.75
CA ARG A 301 9.03 6.91 15.94
C ARG A 301 8.46 6.46 14.60
N HIS A 302 8.27 5.17 14.44
CA HIS A 302 7.71 4.58 13.22
C HIS A 302 6.90 3.33 13.52
N THR A 303 5.72 3.18 12.92
CA THR A 303 4.89 2.00 13.11
C THR A 303 4.82 1.21 11.83
N ILE A 304 5.09 -0.10 11.92
CA ILE A 304 4.95 -1.05 10.82
C ILE A 304 4.04 -2.16 11.30
N THR A 305 2.88 -2.33 10.65
CA THR A 305 1.89 -3.36 10.97
C THR A 305 1.56 -3.45 12.47
N HIS A 306 2.19 -4.37 13.20
CA HIS A 306 2.02 -4.63 14.63
C HIS A 306 3.23 -4.25 15.50
N ARG A 307 4.20 -3.52 14.95
CA ARG A 307 5.43 -3.07 15.63
C ARG A 307 5.45 -1.54 15.73
N ALA A 308 5.57 -1.03 16.95
CA ALA A 308 5.83 0.38 17.24
C ALA A 308 7.34 0.54 17.50
N ILE A 309 8.05 1.01 16.48
CA ILE A 309 9.50 1.17 16.49
C ILE A 309 9.85 2.56 17.03
N VAL A 310 10.72 2.59 18.03
CA VAL A 310 11.43 3.80 18.47
C VAL A 310 12.89 3.62 18.08
N ALA A 311 13.30 4.34 17.04
CA ALA A 311 14.65 4.29 16.51
C ALA A 311 15.53 5.38 17.15
N GLU A 312 16.52 4.98 17.95
CA GLU A 312 17.57 5.87 18.45
C GLU A 312 18.67 6.06 17.39
N VAL A 313 19.03 7.32 17.14
CA VAL A 313 19.93 7.69 16.05
C VAL A 313 21.34 7.95 16.57
N TRP A 314 22.30 7.24 15.98
CA TRP A 314 23.72 7.37 16.22
C TRP A 314 24.39 7.90 14.97
N ALA A 315 25.27 8.90 15.10
CA ALA A 315 25.98 9.49 13.98
C ALA A 315 27.47 9.14 14.03
N GLY A 316 28.09 9.00 12.86
CA GLY A 316 29.53 8.90 12.74
C GLY A 316 29.98 9.40 11.37
N GLU A 317 31.19 9.92 11.30
CA GLU A 317 31.79 10.40 10.07
C GLU A 317 32.97 9.52 9.69
N MET A 318 33.11 9.25 8.39
CA MET A 318 34.28 8.62 7.82
C MET A 318 35.05 9.64 6.99
N ALA A 319 36.37 9.65 7.15
CA ALA A 319 37.25 10.44 6.31
C ALA A 319 37.01 10.09 4.83
N ALA A 320 37.07 11.11 3.97
CA ALA A 320 36.84 10.98 2.53
C ALA A 320 37.77 9.94 1.87
N ASP A 321 38.91 9.60 2.48
CA ASP A 321 39.93 8.69 1.95
C ASP A 321 39.82 7.22 2.43
N ALA A 322 38.78 6.88 3.21
CA ALA A 322 38.57 5.51 3.65
C ALA A 322 38.00 4.63 2.51
N SER A 323 38.89 3.97 1.77
CA SER A 323 38.59 3.18 0.58
C SER A 323 37.66 1.99 0.85
N LEU A 324 36.39 2.10 0.46
CA LEU A 324 35.53 0.96 0.11
C LEU A 324 35.44 0.73 -1.42
N ASP A 325 36.16 1.52 -2.22
CA ASP A 325 35.95 1.60 -3.67
C ASP A 325 36.86 0.72 -4.57
N ARG A 326 37.72 -0.16 -4.04
CA ARG A 326 38.60 -0.98 -4.91
C ARG A 326 38.23 -2.45 -5.07
N ARG A 327 37.26 -3.00 -4.33
CA ARG A 327 36.86 -4.42 -4.51
C ARG A 327 35.58 -4.64 -5.31
N ALA A 328 34.83 -3.58 -5.66
CA ALA A 328 33.63 -3.70 -6.48
C ALA A 328 33.84 -3.31 -7.96
N SER A 329 34.94 -2.62 -8.32
CA SER A 329 35.16 -2.09 -9.68
C SER A 329 36.23 -2.82 -10.50
N ALA A 330 36.81 -3.91 -9.99
CA ALA A 330 37.87 -4.68 -10.68
C ALA A 330 37.43 -6.10 -11.08
N ARG A 331 36.19 -6.27 -11.55
CA ARG A 331 35.80 -7.40 -12.42
C ARG A 331 35.12 -6.85 -13.66
N ARG A 332 35.93 -6.33 -14.60
CA ARG A 332 35.55 -6.31 -16.01
C ARG A 332 35.43 -7.78 -16.42
N GLY A 333 34.20 -8.26 -16.53
CA GLY A 333 33.87 -9.69 -16.65
C GLY A 333 32.78 -10.19 -15.68
N ALA A 334 31.98 -9.31 -15.08
CA ALA A 334 30.83 -9.73 -14.29
C ALA A 334 29.72 -10.23 -15.22
N THR A 335 29.48 -11.54 -15.15
CA THR A 335 28.24 -12.19 -15.60
C THR A 335 27.03 -11.44 -15.04
N ARG A 336 25.90 -11.52 -15.74
CA ARG A 336 24.62 -10.86 -15.43
C ARG A 336 24.03 -11.21 -14.03
N ASP A 337 24.72 -12.05 -13.25
CA ASP A 337 24.28 -12.68 -12.00
C ASP A 337 25.07 -12.27 -10.74
N ALA A 338 25.94 -11.24 -10.80
CA ALA A 338 26.61 -10.76 -9.59
C ALA A 338 25.61 -10.10 -8.62
N GLU A 339 25.47 -10.66 -7.41
CA GLU A 339 24.56 -10.12 -6.39
C GLU A 339 24.95 -8.67 -6.03
N PRO A 340 24.02 -7.70 -6.05
CA PRO A 340 24.36 -6.31 -5.79
C PRO A 340 24.90 -6.13 -4.36
N PRO A 341 25.83 -5.19 -4.15
CA PRO A 341 26.50 -5.01 -2.87
C PRO A 341 25.51 -4.76 -1.73
N ARG A 342 25.78 -5.37 -0.56
CA ARG A 342 24.93 -5.31 0.64
C ARG A 342 24.85 -3.91 1.26
N ALA A 343 25.80 -3.02 0.96
CA ALA A 343 25.79 -1.63 1.37
C ALA A 343 26.35 -0.71 0.27
N ARG A 344 25.92 0.56 0.28
CA ARG A 344 26.31 1.59 -0.69
C ARG A 344 26.36 2.96 -0.02
N TRP A 345 27.30 3.78 -0.48
CA TRP A 345 27.29 5.22 -0.23
C TRP A 345 26.39 5.88 -1.26
N VAL A 346 25.38 6.61 -0.79
CA VAL A 346 24.45 7.31 -1.67
C VAL A 346 24.43 8.79 -1.34
N VAL A 347 24.22 9.64 -2.34
CA VAL A 347 23.99 11.07 -2.11
C VAL A 347 22.71 11.23 -1.31
N ARG A 348 22.78 11.89 -0.15
CA ARG A 348 21.65 11.96 0.80
C ARG A 348 20.38 12.56 0.18
N SER A 349 20.53 13.58 -0.68
CA SER A 349 19.43 14.26 -1.36
C SER A 349 18.83 13.47 -2.52
N ARG A 350 19.60 12.55 -3.13
CA ARG A 350 19.19 11.72 -4.26
C ARG A 350 19.65 10.27 -4.09
N PRO A 351 19.03 9.50 -3.19
CA PRO A 351 19.51 8.16 -2.83
C PRO A 351 19.54 7.15 -3.99
N GLY A 352 18.67 7.30 -5.00
CA GLY A 352 18.63 6.41 -6.17
C GLY A 352 18.32 4.94 -5.87
N VAL A 353 17.89 4.62 -4.64
CA VAL A 353 17.61 3.28 -4.15
C VAL A 353 16.25 3.24 -3.44
N PRO A 354 15.55 2.10 -3.43
CA PRO A 354 14.24 2.00 -2.79
C PRO A 354 14.36 2.05 -1.27
N LEU A 355 13.99 3.18 -0.67
CA LEU A 355 14.13 3.39 0.78
C LEU A 355 12.98 2.79 1.59
N THR A 356 13.26 2.35 2.82
CA THR A 356 12.21 2.12 3.82
C THR A 356 11.56 3.45 4.24
N ALA A 357 10.32 3.39 4.74
CA ALA A 357 9.64 4.59 5.25
C ALA A 357 10.39 5.19 6.45
N LEU A 358 10.98 4.35 7.30
CA LEU A 358 11.87 4.78 8.38
C LEU A 358 13.12 5.49 7.84
N ALA A 359 13.78 4.94 6.82
CA ALA A 359 14.93 5.58 6.19
C ALA A 359 14.59 6.96 5.62
N ARG A 360 13.44 7.11 4.95
CA ARG A 360 13.00 8.42 4.43
C ARG A 360 12.87 9.46 5.55
N ARG A 361 12.34 9.08 6.72
CA ARG A 361 12.25 9.97 7.89
C ARG A 361 13.63 10.31 8.45
N LEU A 362 14.47 9.29 8.64
CA LEU A 362 15.82 9.46 9.17
C LEU A 362 16.67 10.43 8.32
N LEU A 363 16.55 10.35 6.99
CA LEU A 363 17.33 11.16 6.06
C LEU A 363 16.81 12.60 5.91
N ARG A 364 15.52 12.87 6.17
CA ARG A 364 14.95 14.24 6.08
C ARG A 364 15.41 15.18 7.19
N GLY A 365 15.70 14.63 8.37
CA GLY A 365 16.16 15.43 9.51
C GLY A 365 15.06 15.78 10.51
N ASP A 366 13.80 15.67 10.10
CA ASP A 366 12.59 15.87 10.92
C ASP A 366 12.56 15.05 12.23
#